data_AF-A0A957R5G0-F1
#
_entry.id   AF-A0A957R5G0-F1
#
_cell.length_a   1.000
_cell.length_b   1.000
_cell.length_c   1.000
_cell.angle_alpha   90.00
_cell.angle_beta   90.00
_cell.angle_gamma   90.00
#
_symmetry.space_group_name_H-M   'P 1'
#
loop_
_entity.id
_entity.type
_entity.pdbx_description
1 polymer ?
#
loop_
_entity_poly.entity_id
_entity_poly.type
_entity_poly.pdbx_seq_one_letter_code
_entity_poly.pdbx_strand_id
1 'polypeptide(L)'
;YGGMKFGMFFLAEFISTLFMSSLFAITYLGGYRFVILEWFGFTTPVWLQLIIFFVKTFLVYFVFIWFRGTFPRVRIDQMLNFNWKFLVPVTLIMILTVTILDKIVGGSPVVPRTLAHLVSNIVIGFAALTFARYSARQRRIIESDAAVMPLPGPVFDGADGHGHDDHGHGHHPAPAHD
;
A
#
# COMPACT_ATOMS: atom_id res chain seq x y z
N TYR A 1 -26.47 -13.88 10.21
CA TYR A 1 -25.79 -15.10 10.66
C TYR A 1 -26.41 -15.56 11.98
N GLY A 2 -26.81 -16.83 12.13
CA GLY A 2 -27.22 -17.35 13.45
C GLY A 2 -26.03 -17.39 14.43
N GLY A 3 -26.29 -17.47 15.74
CA GLY A 3 -25.26 -17.34 16.80
C GLY A 3 -24.04 -18.25 16.60
N MET A 4 -24.23 -19.49 16.16
CA MET A 4 -23.13 -20.42 15.87
C MET A 4 -22.28 -19.97 14.66
N LYS A 5 -22.92 -19.50 13.58
CA LYS A 5 -22.20 -19.03 12.38
C LYS A 5 -21.44 -17.72 12.65
N PHE A 6 -22.00 -16.86 13.52
CA PHE A 6 -21.31 -15.68 14.02
C PHE A 6 -20.07 -16.08 14.84
N GLY A 7 -20.21 -17.00 15.80
CA GLY A 7 -19.08 -17.48 16.61
C GLY A 7 -17.95 -18.07 15.77
N MET A 8 -18.27 -18.88 14.75
CA MET A 8 -17.27 -19.44 13.83
C MET A 8 -16.55 -18.37 13.00
N PHE A 9 -17.27 -17.32 12.56
CA PHE A 9 -16.65 -16.21 11.84
C PHE A 9 -15.63 -15.46 12.71
N PHE A 10 -15.98 -15.14 13.96
CA PHE A 10 -15.05 -14.50 14.88
C PHE A 10 -13.84 -15.39 15.17
N LEU A 11 -14.08 -16.66 15.46
CA LEU A 11 -13.00 -17.62 15.70
C LEU A 11 -12.04 -17.70 14.51
N ALA A 12 -12.56 -17.72 13.28
CA ALA A 12 -11.74 -17.72 12.07
C ALA A 12 -10.91 -16.43 11.90
N GLU A 13 -11.47 -15.27 12.23
CA GLU A 13 -10.74 -13.99 12.22
C GLU A 13 -9.60 -13.99 13.25
N PHE A 14 -9.84 -14.54 14.44
CA PHE A 14 -8.80 -14.69 15.47
C PHE A 14 -7.69 -15.64 15.05
N ILE A 15 -8.04 -16.83 14.54
CA ILE A 15 -7.07 -17.83 14.10
C ILE A 15 -6.24 -17.31 12.93
N SER A 16 -6.85 -16.64 11.95
CA SER A 16 -6.11 -16.10 10.80
C SER A 16 -5.11 -15.02 11.20
N THR A 17 -5.48 -14.13 12.13
CA THR A 17 -4.57 -13.11 12.66
C THR A 17 -3.43 -13.71 13.48
N LEU A 18 -3.73 -14.73 14.30
CA LEU A 18 -2.72 -15.47 15.06
C LEU A 18 -1.75 -16.21 14.13
N PHE A 19 -2.27 -16.84 13.07
CA PHE A 19 -1.46 -17.54 12.07
C PHE A 19 -0.53 -16.59 11.33
N MET A 20 -1.02 -15.44 10.86
CA MET A 20 -0.17 -14.42 10.22
C MET A 20 0.92 -13.89 11.17
N SER A 21 0.59 -13.71 12.45
CA SER A 21 1.56 -13.32 13.48
C SER A 21 2.64 -14.38 13.67
N SER A 22 2.27 -15.67 13.63
CA SER A 22 3.21 -16.79 13.72
C SER A 22 4.13 -16.87 12.49
N LEU A 23 3.59 -16.69 11.28
CA LEU A 23 4.38 -16.66 10.05
C LEU A 23 5.40 -15.52 10.07
N PHE A 24 4.98 -14.33 10.52
CA PHE A 24 5.87 -13.19 10.68
C PHE A 24 6.98 -13.48 11.71
N ALA A 25 6.63 -14.11 12.84
CA ALA A 25 7.62 -14.48 13.86
C ALA A 25 8.65 -15.49 13.33
N ILE A 26 8.24 -16.47 12.51
CA ILE A 26 9.16 -17.46 11.90
C ILE A 26 10.08 -16.79 10.88
N THR A 27 9.51 -16.02 9.95
CA THR A 27 10.24 -15.48 8.79
C THR A 27 11.14 -14.30 9.15
N TYR A 28 10.70 -13.41 10.04
CA TYR A 28 11.43 -12.17 10.33
C TYR A 28 12.10 -12.15 11.71
N LEU A 29 11.52 -12.79 12.74
CA LEU A 29 12.07 -12.78 14.11
C LEU A 29 12.93 -14.02 14.42
N GLY A 30 13.25 -14.83 13.41
CA GLY A 30 14.06 -16.05 13.57
C GLY A 30 13.32 -17.20 14.27
N GLY A 31 11.99 -17.15 14.34
CA GLY A 31 11.15 -18.23 14.87
C GLY A 31 11.50 -18.63 16.30
N TYR A 32 11.86 -19.90 16.47
CA TYR A 32 12.19 -20.51 17.76
C TYR A 32 13.62 -20.20 18.25
N ARG A 33 14.49 -19.66 17.39
CA ARG A 33 15.88 -19.36 17.73
C ARG A 33 15.97 -18.16 18.66
N PHE A 34 16.88 -18.24 19.63
CA PHE A 34 17.17 -17.13 20.52
C PHE A 34 18.62 -16.72 20.35
N VAL A 35 18.82 -15.81 19.39
CA VAL A 35 20.13 -15.37 18.90
C VAL A 35 21.05 -14.90 20.04
N ILE A 36 20.49 -14.27 21.09
CA ILE A 36 21.29 -13.75 22.21
C ILE A 36 21.88 -14.89 23.07
N LEU A 37 21.10 -15.91 23.44
CA LEU A 37 21.61 -17.07 24.22
C LEU A 37 22.53 -17.95 23.38
N GLU A 38 22.22 -18.12 22.10
CA GLU A 38 23.08 -18.87 21.16
C GLU A 38 24.45 -18.20 21.00
N TRP A 39 24.51 -16.86 21.06
CA TRP A 39 25.77 -16.11 21.00
C TRP A 39 26.66 -16.34 22.24
N PHE A 40 26.06 -16.62 23.40
CA PHE A 40 26.78 -17.02 24.61
C PHE A 40 27.08 -18.53 24.67
N GLY A 41 26.83 -19.29 23.60
CA GLY A 41 27.12 -20.72 23.51
C GLY A 41 26.14 -21.61 24.29
N PHE A 42 24.97 -21.09 24.68
CA PHE A 42 23.99 -21.86 25.44
C PHE A 42 23.01 -22.58 24.51
N THR A 43 22.98 -23.92 24.58
CA THR A 43 21.98 -24.72 23.87
C THR A 43 20.63 -24.60 24.57
N THR A 44 19.70 -23.83 23.99
CA THR A 44 18.36 -23.71 24.55
C THR A 44 17.58 -25.02 24.39
N PRO A 45 16.97 -25.55 25.46
CA PRO A 45 16.17 -26.77 25.38
C PRO A 45 14.88 -26.56 24.59
N VAL A 46 14.33 -27.64 24.03
CA VAL A 46 13.17 -27.61 23.11
C VAL A 46 11.94 -26.93 23.73
N TRP A 47 11.66 -27.16 25.01
CA TRP A 47 10.52 -26.52 25.69
C TRP A 47 10.67 -25.00 25.77
N LEU A 48 11.90 -24.50 25.96
CA LEU A 48 12.17 -23.07 26.03
C LEU A 48 12.07 -22.42 24.66
N GLN A 49 12.53 -23.11 23.61
CA GLN A 49 12.38 -22.67 22.21
C GLN A 49 10.91 -22.49 21.82
N LEU A 50 10.04 -23.43 22.24
CA LEU A 50 8.59 -23.33 22.06
C LEU A 50 8.00 -22.11 22.77
N ILE A 51 8.36 -21.89 24.05
CA ILE A 51 7.89 -20.74 24.82
C ILE A 51 8.31 -19.44 24.14
N ILE A 52 9.57 -19.33 23.72
CA ILE A 52 10.11 -18.15 23.04
C ILE A 52 9.36 -17.87 21.73
N PHE A 53 9.07 -18.92 20.97
CA PHE A 53 8.28 -18.80 19.75
C PHE A 53 6.87 -18.25 20.00
N PHE A 54 6.18 -18.78 21.01
CA PHE A 54 4.86 -18.27 21.40
C PHE A 54 4.94 -16.83 21.89
N VAL A 55 5.94 -16.48 22.72
CA VAL A 55 6.14 -15.10 23.20
C VAL A 55 6.34 -14.13 22.03
N LYS A 56 7.20 -14.47 21.06
CA LYS A 56 7.39 -13.64 19.85
C LYS A 56 6.10 -13.52 19.04
N THR A 57 5.36 -14.61 18.88
CA THR A 57 4.08 -14.63 18.16
C THR A 57 3.04 -13.75 18.85
N PHE A 58 2.91 -13.84 20.18
CA PHE A 58 1.99 -13.00 20.95
C PHE A 58 2.40 -11.53 20.96
N LEU A 59 3.70 -11.22 20.94
CA LEU A 59 4.20 -9.85 20.79
C LEU A 59 3.77 -9.27 19.44
N VAL A 60 3.94 -10.01 18.34
CA VAL A 60 3.50 -9.58 17.01
C VAL A 60 1.97 -9.44 16.95
N TYR A 61 1.24 -10.38 17.53
CA TYR A 61 -0.22 -10.34 17.62
C TYR A 61 -0.72 -9.12 18.42
N PHE A 62 -0.06 -8.79 19.53
CA PHE A 62 -0.35 -7.58 20.30
C PHE A 62 -0.17 -6.32 19.47
N VAL A 63 0.91 -6.26 18.67
CA VAL A 63 1.13 -5.17 17.73
C VAL A 63 -0.02 -5.08 16.72
N PHE A 64 -0.50 -6.19 16.13
CA PHE A 64 -1.66 -6.18 15.24
C PHE A 64 -2.93 -5.64 15.89
N ILE A 65 -3.21 -6.00 17.15
CA ILE A 65 -4.35 -5.45 17.90
C ILE A 65 -4.19 -3.94 18.10
N TRP A 66 -2.98 -3.48 18.43
CA TRP A 66 -2.71 -2.05 18.59
C TRP A 66 -2.89 -1.28 17.27
N PHE A 67 -2.44 -1.84 16.15
CA PHE A 67 -2.68 -1.31 14.82
C PHE A 67 -4.18 -1.20 14.50
N ARG A 68 -4.98 -2.21 14.87
CA ARG A 68 -6.44 -2.20 14.70
C ARG A 68 -7.10 -1.04 15.46
N GLY A 69 -6.59 -0.68 16.63
CA GLY A 69 -7.12 0.42 17.44
C GLY A 69 -6.68 1.82 16.97
N THR A 70 -5.55 1.93 16.26
CA THR A 70 -4.93 3.23 15.93
C THR A 70 -5.27 3.72 14.52
N PHE A 71 -5.56 2.82 13.58
CA PHE A 71 -5.73 3.20 12.18
C PHE A 71 -7.13 3.77 11.89
N PRO A 72 -7.24 5.01 11.37
CA PRO A 72 -8.50 5.54 10.89
C PRO A 72 -8.97 4.74 9.67
N ARG A 73 -10.27 4.50 9.54
CA ARG A 73 -10.87 3.66 8.50
C ARG A 73 -10.46 4.14 7.10
N VAL A 74 -9.58 3.39 6.44
CA VAL A 74 -9.09 3.72 5.08
C VAL A 74 -10.01 3.13 4.01
N ARG A 75 -10.24 3.87 2.91
CA ARG A 75 -11.04 3.39 1.77
C ARG A 75 -10.29 2.30 1.01
N ILE A 76 -11.02 1.29 0.53
CA ILE A 76 -10.44 0.14 -0.22
C ILE A 76 -9.62 0.59 -1.43
N ASP A 77 -10.06 1.64 -2.13
CA ASP A 77 -9.34 2.17 -3.30
C ASP A 77 -7.98 2.76 -2.93
N GLN A 78 -7.87 3.38 -1.76
CA GLN A 78 -6.61 3.95 -1.27
C GLN A 78 -5.65 2.82 -0.87
N MET A 79 -6.17 1.77 -0.23
CA MET A 79 -5.41 0.55 0.08
C MET A 79 -4.91 -0.13 -1.19
N LEU A 80 -5.77 -0.30 -2.19
CA LEU A 80 -5.40 -0.95 -3.45
C LEU A 80 -4.34 -0.14 -4.21
N ASN A 81 -4.51 1.18 -4.30
CA ASN A 81 -3.51 2.05 -4.92
C ASN A 81 -2.15 1.97 -4.20
N PHE A 82 -2.13 1.94 -2.86
CA PHE A 82 -0.90 1.79 -2.10
C PHE A 82 -0.22 0.43 -2.36
N ASN A 83 -0.99 -0.66 -2.35
CA ASN A 83 -0.44 -1.99 -2.61
C ASN A 83 0.18 -2.08 -4.01
N TRP A 84 -0.55 -1.64 -5.04
CA TRP A 84 -0.10 -1.79 -6.42
C TRP A 84 0.93 -0.77 -6.87
N LYS A 85 0.79 0.50 -6.49
CA LYS A 85 1.70 1.56 -6.97
C LYS A 85 2.93 1.75 -6.10
N PHE A 86 2.90 1.26 -4.85
CA PHE A 86 4.01 1.44 -3.92
C PHE A 86 4.60 0.11 -3.45
N LEU A 87 3.81 -0.82 -2.89
CA LEU A 87 4.37 -2.05 -2.32
C LEU A 87 4.95 -2.99 -3.39
N VAL A 88 4.23 -3.24 -4.49
CA VAL A 88 4.70 -4.17 -5.53
C VAL A 88 6.02 -3.73 -6.19
N PRO A 89 6.21 -2.46 -6.61
CA PRO A 89 7.49 -2.03 -7.16
C PRO A 89 8.63 -2.12 -6.15
N VAL A 90 8.37 -1.77 -4.88
CA VAL A 90 9.38 -1.80 -3.81
C VAL A 90 9.84 -3.24 -3.53
N THR A 91 8.92 -4.21 -3.47
CA THR A 91 9.29 -5.61 -3.25
C THR A 91 10.09 -6.17 -4.43
N LEU A 92 9.76 -5.79 -5.67
CA LEU A 92 10.53 -6.18 -6.85
C LEU A 92 11.97 -5.64 -6.79
N ILE A 93 12.14 -4.36 -6.45
CA ILE A 93 13.47 -3.74 -6.30
C ILE A 93 14.27 -4.44 -5.20
N MET A 94 13.63 -4.80 -4.08
CA MET A 94 14.29 -5.54 -3.00
C MET A 94 14.82 -6.90 -3.46
N ILE A 95 13.98 -7.69 -4.14
CA ILE A 95 14.39 -9.03 -4.63
C ILE A 95 15.55 -8.91 -5.63
N LEU A 96 15.48 -7.98 -6.57
CA LEU A 96 16.56 -7.73 -7.52
C LEU A 96 17.85 -7.29 -6.81
N THR A 97 17.73 -6.42 -5.82
CA THR A 97 18.90 -5.94 -5.06
C THR A 97 19.59 -7.07 -4.30
N VAL A 98 18.81 -7.93 -3.62
CA VAL A 98 19.35 -9.09 -2.88
C VAL A 98 20.09 -10.03 -3.84
N THR A 99 19.47 -10.39 -4.97
CA THR A 99 20.08 -11.32 -5.94
C THR A 99 21.35 -10.77 -6.59
N ILE A 100 21.38 -9.48 -6.92
CA ILE A 100 22.57 -8.81 -7.47
C ILE A 100 23.69 -8.74 -6.42
N LEU A 101 23.37 -8.35 -5.18
CA LEU A 101 24.34 -8.28 -4.09
C LEU A 101 24.96 -9.64 -3.77
N ASP A 102 24.14 -10.69 -3.70
CA ASP A 102 24.62 -12.06 -3.46
C ASP A 102 25.53 -12.55 -4.58
N LYS A 103 25.27 -12.16 -5.84
CA LYS A 103 26.15 -12.50 -6.96
C LYS A 103 27.52 -11.83 -6.86
N ILE A 104 27.60 -10.61 -6.31
CA ILE A 104 28.85 -9.84 -6.18
C ILE A 104 29.62 -10.24 -4.92
N VAL A 105 28.91 -10.41 -3.80
CA VAL A 105 29.46 -10.51 -2.44
C VAL A 105 29.36 -11.94 -1.88
N GLY A 106 28.82 -12.88 -2.65
CA GLY A 106 28.51 -14.26 -2.21
C GLY A 106 29.72 -15.05 -1.70
N GLY A 107 30.93 -14.76 -2.21
CA GLY A 107 32.17 -15.38 -1.75
C GLY A 107 32.81 -14.73 -0.51
N SER A 108 32.24 -13.64 0.02
CA SER A 108 32.78 -12.94 1.18
C SER A 108 32.37 -13.61 2.50
N PRO A 109 33.11 -13.37 3.61
CA PRO A 109 32.71 -13.81 4.94
C PRO A 109 31.31 -13.33 5.33
N VAL A 110 30.64 -14.05 6.24
CA VAL A 110 29.23 -13.81 6.59
C VAL A 110 28.98 -12.37 7.09
N VAL A 111 29.94 -11.79 7.82
CA VAL A 111 29.82 -10.46 8.43
C VAL A 111 29.71 -9.35 7.38
N PRO A 112 30.69 -9.16 6.45
CA PRO A 112 30.59 -8.11 5.43
C PRO A 112 29.39 -8.30 4.49
N ARG A 113 29.03 -9.55 4.13
CA ARG A 113 27.82 -9.83 3.35
C ARG A 113 26.56 -9.34 4.06
N THR A 114 26.40 -9.69 5.34
CA THR A 114 25.23 -9.28 6.14
C THR A 114 25.15 -7.76 6.29
N LEU A 115 26.29 -7.10 6.50
CA LEU A 115 26.35 -5.63 6.55
C LEU A 115 25.97 -5.00 5.21
N ALA A 116 26.42 -5.56 4.08
CA ALA A 116 26.06 -5.07 2.76
C ALA A 116 24.54 -5.14 2.51
N HIS A 117 23.88 -6.26 2.86
CA HIS A 117 22.42 -6.37 2.77
C HIS A 117 21.69 -5.43 3.74
N LEU A 118 22.23 -5.24 4.95
CA LEU A 118 21.64 -4.33 5.92
C LEU A 118 21.70 -2.88 5.42
N VAL A 119 22.84 -2.45 4.88
CA VAL A 119 23.00 -1.12 4.29
C VAL A 119 22.08 -0.94 3.08
N SER A 120 22.01 -1.93 2.18
CA SER A 120 21.11 -1.83 1.02
C SER A 120 19.65 -1.72 1.45
N ASN A 121 19.23 -2.48 2.47
CA ASN A 121 17.87 -2.42 2.99
C ASN A 121 17.53 -1.03 3.57
N ILE A 122 18.48 -0.41 4.28
CA ILE A 122 18.32 0.95 4.82
C ILE A 122 18.22 1.97 3.68
N VAL A 123 19.07 1.86 2.66
CA VAL A 123 19.07 2.77 1.50
C VAL A 123 17.75 2.68 0.74
N ILE A 124 17.29 1.47 0.44
CA ILE A 124 16.01 1.25 -0.25
C ILE A 124 14.85 1.72 0.63
N GLY A 125 14.89 1.44 1.94
CA GLY A 125 13.90 1.94 2.88
C GLY A 125 13.82 3.46 2.89
N PHE A 126 14.96 4.15 2.91
CA PHE A 126 15.02 5.61 2.86
C PHE A 126 14.53 6.17 1.52
N ALA A 127 14.92 5.56 0.40
CA ALA A 127 14.43 5.92 -0.93
C ALA A 127 12.92 5.73 -1.04
N ALA A 128 12.39 4.61 -0.54
CA ALA A 128 10.95 4.35 -0.50
C ALA A 128 10.20 5.37 0.37
N LEU A 129 10.74 5.74 1.53
CA LEU A 129 10.14 6.75 2.42
C LEU A 129 10.14 8.15 1.78
N THR A 130 11.23 8.56 1.13
CA THR A 130 11.30 9.85 0.43
C THR A 130 10.36 9.88 -0.77
N PHE A 131 10.26 8.79 -1.53
CA PHE A 131 9.30 8.65 -2.61
C PHE A 131 7.84 8.70 -2.12
N ALA A 132 7.53 8.04 -1.00
CA ALA A 132 6.22 8.09 -0.37
C ALA A 132 5.86 9.54 0.07
N ARG A 133 6.82 10.24 0.70
CA ARG A 133 6.66 11.65 1.10
C ARG A 133 6.52 12.59 -0.09
N TYR A 134 7.28 12.36 -1.17
CA TYR A 134 7.16 13.12 -2.41
C TYR A 134 5.78 12.96 -3.02
N SER A 135 5.31 11.71 -3.13
CA SER A 135 3.97 11.39 -3.66
C SER A 135 2.85 11.99 -2.80
N ALA A 136 3.03 12.07 -1.48
CA ALA A 136 2.08 12.73 -0.58
C ALA A 136 2.10 14.25 -0.71
N ARG A 137 3.27 14.86 -0.94
CA ARG A 137 3.43 16.31 -1.10
C ARG A 137 2.84 16.80 -2.42
N GLN A 138 3.07 16.08 -3.52
CA GLN A 138 2.55 16.45 -4.84
C GLN A 138 1.01 16.56 -4.87
N ARG A 139 0.32 15.66 -4.17
CA ARG A 139 -1.15 15.71 -4.05
C ARG A 139 -1.65 17.00 -3.39
N ARG A 140 -0.94 17.48 -2.37
CA ARG A 140 -1.30 18.72 -1.65
C ARG A 140 -1.09 19.97 -2.51
N ILE A 141 -0.05 19.99 -3.35
CA ILE A 141 0.25 21.13 -4.22
C ILE A 141 -0.80 21.26 -5.32
N ILE A 142 -1.17 20.15 -5.96
CA ILE A 142 -2.22 20.15 -6.98
C ILE A 142 -3.56 20.61 -6.40
N GLU A 143 -3.88 20.16 -5.17
CA GLU A 143 -5.09 20.59 -4.47
C GLU A 143 -5.05 22.08 -4.10
N SER A 144 -3.90 22.61 -3.67
CA SER A 144 -3.77 24.05 -3.42
C SER A 144 -3.86 24.87 -4.70
N ASP A 145 -3.26 24.42 -5.81
CA ASP A 145 -3.30 25.14 -7.09
C ASP A 145 -4.72 25.12 -7.68
N ALA A 146 -5.43 23.99 -7.57
CA ALA A 146 -6.82 23.87 -7.98
C ALA A 146 -7.78 24.71 -7.11
N ALA A 147 -7.46 24.95 -5.84
CA ALA A 147 -8.24 25.82 -4.97
C ALA A 147 -8.03 27.32 -5.28
N VAL A 148 -6.90 27.68 -5.89
CA VAL A 148 -6.55 29.07 -6.25
C VAL A 148 -7.05 29.45 -7.64
N MET A 149 -7.09 28.51 -8.60
CA MET A 149 -7.62 28.78 -9.93
C MET A 149 -9.16 28.76 -9.92
N PRO A 150 -9.84 29.83 -10.40
CA PRO A 150 -11.26 29.74 -10.68
C PRO A 150 -11.45 28.68 -11.76
N LEU A 151 -12.28 27.67 -11.49
CA LEU A 151 -12.64 26.68 -12.50
C LEU A 151 -13.10 27.44 -13.76
N PRO A 152 -12.65 27.07 -14.96
CA PRO A 152 -13.32 27.49 -16.16
C PRO A 152 -14.80 27.16 -15.92
N GLY A 153 -15.65 28.18 -15.91
CA GLY A 153 -17.09 27.97 -15.78
C GLY A 153 -17.52 26.91 -16.78
N PRO A 154 -18.60 26.16 -16.52
CA PRO A 154 -19.10 25.19 -17.49
C PRO A 154 -19.10 25.87 -18.86
N VAL A 155 -18.32 25.33 -19.80
CA VAL A 155 -18.35 25.76 -21.19
C VAL A 155 -19.74 25.33 -21.65
N PHE A 156 -20.71 26.22 -21.46
CA PHE A 156 -21.96 26.15 -22.19
C PHE A 156 -21.52 26.33 -23.64
N ASP A 157 -21.33 25.20 -24.32
CA ASP A 157 -21.20 25.17 -25.77
C ASP A 157 -22.45 25.86 -26.30
N GLY A 158 -22.22 27.04 -26.89
CA GLY A 158 -23.24 27.91 -27.40
C GLY A 158 -23.98 27.22 -28.53
N ALA A 159 -25.02 26.46 -28.19
CA ALA A 159 -26.08 26.08 -29.09
C ALA A 159 -27.02 27.27 -29.33
N ASP A 160 -26.46 28.44 -29.59
CA ASP A 160 -27.08 29.62 -30.18
C ASP A 160 -26.62 29.72 -31.64
N GLY A 161 -26.96 28.68 -32.40
CA GLY A 161 -27.05 28.75 -33.85
C GLY A 161 -28.16 29.71 -34.22
N HIS A 162 -27.84 31.01 -34.25
CA HIS A 162 -28.58 32.02 -34.97
C HIS A 162 -28.68 31.61 -36.44
N GLY A 163 -29.78 30.93 -36.80
CA GLY A 163 -30.24 30.76 -38.17
C GLY A 163 -30.73 32.11 -38.69
N HIS A 164 -29.81 32.91 -39.20
CA HIS A 164 -30.12 34.11 -39.98
C HIS A 164 -30.45 33.66 -41.41
N ASP A 165 -31.66 33.15 -41.62
CA ASP A 165 -32.19 32.88 -42.95
C ASP A 165 -32.81 34.17 -43.49
N ASP A 166 -31.95 35.04 -44.01
CA ASP A 166 -32.34 36.08 -44.95
C ASP A 166 -31.92 35.62 -46.34
N HIS A 167 -32.90 35.37 -47.23
CA HIS A 167 -32.84 35.54 -48.69
C HIS A 167 -34.05 34.86 -49.34
N GLY A 168 -35.02 35.66 -49.79
CA GLY A 168 -36.16 35.15 -50.56
C GLY A 168 -37.20 36.19 -50.93
N HIS A 169 -36.78 37.31 -51.53
CA HIS A 169 -37.70 38.22 -52.21
C HIS A 169 -38.39 37.50 -53.39
N GLY A 170 -39.71 37.45 -53.34
CA GLY A 170 -40.57 36.96 -54.42
C GLY A 170 -41.99 37.48 -54.25
N HIS A 171 -42.21 38.74 -54.66
CA HIS A 171 -43.54 39.29 -54.85
C HIS A 171 -44.29 38.51 -55.94
N HIS A 172 -45.49 38.02 -55.66
CA HIS A 172 -46.62 38.10 -56.61
C HIS A 172 -47.97 38.04 -55.88
N PRO A 173 -48.97 38.85 -56.28
CA PRO A 173 -50.23 39.00 -55.56
C PRO A 173 -51.28 37.97 -55.99
N ALA A 174 -52.20 37.71 -55.08
CA ALA A 174 -53.44 36.98 -55.29
C ALA A 174 -54.33 37.63 -56.37
N PRO A 175 -55.20 36.83 -57.00
CA PRO A 175 -56.55 37.27 -57.28
C PRO A 175 -57.58 36.34 -56.65
N ALA A 176 -58.53 36.96 -55.95
CA ALA A 176 -59.86 36.40 -55.73
C ALA A 176 -60.59 36.30 -57.08
N HIS A 177 -61.43 35.27 -57.27
CA HIS A 177 -62.79 35.39 -57.81
C HIS A 177 -63.46 34.01 -57.88
N ASP A 178 -64.70 34.01 -57.36
CA ASP A 178 -65.87 33.14 -57.58
C ASP A 178 -65.88 31.68 -57.10
#